data_AF-A0A0M8MUI2-F1
#
_entry.id   AF-A0A0M8MUI2-F1
#
_cell.length_a   1.000
_cell.length_b   1.000
_cell.length_c   1.000
_cell.angle_alpha   90.00
_cell.angle_beta   90.00
_cell.angle_gamma   90.00
#
_symmetry.space_group_name_H-M   'P 1'
#
loop_
_entity.id
_entity.type
_entity.pdbx_description
1 polymer ?
#
loop_
_entity_poly.entity_id
_entity_poly.type
_entity_poly.pdbx_seq_one_letter_code
_entity_poly.pdbx_strand_id
1 'polypeptide(L)'
;MFFCQLMKVYALSDTRYILSDPFVVSIEAITVVVWGSLSVITVFAIIARSPARHMLQVIICVAHIYGLTLYFVTHLAEKHLRGIEYYRPEAFYYWAYCVGANLPWYFAPIYLMKDSYDEMVKAFKALEDKERKNV
;
A
#
# COMPACT_ATOMS: atom_id res chain seq x y z
N MET A 1 -9.00 -23.81 -0.81
CA MET A 1 -9.38 -23.89 -2.24
C MET A 1 -9.79 -22.53 -2.81
N PHE A 2 -10.66 -21.75 -2.15
CA PHE A 2 -11.13 -20.44 -2.63
C PHE A 2 -10.03 -19.41 -2.92
N PHE A 3 -9.13 -19.11 -1.98
CA PHE A 3 -8.06 -18.11 -2.17
C PHE A 3 -7.12 -18.44 -3.33
N CYS A 4 -6.79 -19.72 -3.51
CA CYS A 4 -5.96 -20.17 -4.62
C CYS A 4 -6.66 -19.93 -5.97
N GLN A 5 -8.00 -20.10 -6.04
CA GLN A 5 -8.76 -19.81 -7.24
C GLN A 5 -8.83 -18.31 -7.54
N LEU A 6 -8.98 -17.46 -6.50
CA LEU A 6 -8.95 -16.01 -6.65
C LEU A 6 -7.59 -15.53 -7.16
N MET A 7 -6.50 -16.02 -6.57
CA MET A 7 -5.14 -15.70 -7.00
C MET A 7 -4.86 -16.18 -8.42
N LYS A 8 -5.42 -17.33 -8.83
CA LYS A 8 -5.34 -17.77 -10.23
C LYS A 8 -6.00 -16.77 -11.18
N VAL A 9 -7.19 -16.24 -10.85
CA VAL A 9 -7.86 -15.23 -11.68
C VAL A 9 -7.06 -13.93 -11.70
N TYR A 10 -6.51 -13.52 -10.57
CA TYR A 10 -5.66 -12.33 -10.50
C TYR A 10 -4.36 -12.49 -11.29
N ALA A 11 -3.73 -13.66 -11.24
CA ALA A 11 -2.51 -13.94 -11.98
C ALA A 11 -2.71 -14.08 -13.50
N LEU A 12 -3.96 -14.17 -13.98
CA LEU A 12 -4.26 -13.98 -15.40
C LEU A 12 -4.12 -12.50 -15.84
N SER A 13 -4.26 -11.56 -14.92
CA SER A 13 -4.06 -10.13 -15.18
C SER A 13 -2.58 -9.74 -15.12
N ASP A 14 -1.80 -10.36 -14.24
CA ASP A 14 -0.35 -10.23 -14.18
C ASP A 14 0.30 -11.61 -14.03
N THR A 15 0.90 -12.08 -15.11
CA THR A 15 1.55 -13.39 -15.19
C THR A 15 2.82 -13.48 -14.35
N ARG A 16 3.38 -12.37 -13.85
CA ARG A 16 4.52 -12.37 -12.91
C ARG A 16 4.20 -13.14 -11.62
N TYR A 17 2.93 -13.20 -11.22
CA TYR A 17 2.48 -14.01 -10.09
C TYR A 17 2.51 -15.53 -10.38
N ILE A 18 2.29 -15.96 -11.63
CA ILE A 18 2.44 -17.37 -12.04
C ILE A 18 3.92 -17.71 -12.23
N LEU A 19 4.67 -16.81 -12.87
CA LEU A 19 6.10 -16.96 -13.12
C LEU A 19 6.94 -16.85 -11.83
N SER A 20 6.32 -16.46 -10.71
CA SER A 20 6.98 -16.25 -9.44
C SER A 20 8.17 -15.31 -9.60
N ASP A 21 7.95 -14.18 -10.27
CA ASP A 21 8.98 -13.19 -10.50
C ASP A 21 9.65 -12.80 -9.16
N PRO A 22 10.99 -12.86 -9.05
CA PRO A 22 11.69 -12.63 -7.79
C PRO A 22 11.37 -11.29 -7.14
N PHE A 23 11.12 -10.24 -7.93
CA PHE A 23 10.74 -8.95 -7.40
C PHE A 23 9.34 -8.99 -6.81
N VAL A 24 8.35 -9.52 -7.54
CA VAL A 24 6.96 -9.66 -7.06
C VAL A 24 6.88 -10.55 -5.80
N VAL A 25 7.59 -11.68 -5.78
CA VAL A 25 7.62 -12.56 -4.60
C VAL A 25 8.23 -11.84 -3.39
N SER A 26 9.28 -11.05 -3.59
CA SER A 26 9.96 -10.33 -2.50
C SER A 26 9.08 -9.22 -1.90
N ILE A 27 8.44 -8.39 -2.74
CA ILE A 27 7.57 -7.31 -2.26
C ILE A 27 6.33 -7.87 -1.54
N GLU A 28 5.74 -8.95 -2.06
CA GLU A 28 4.58 -9.60 -1.43
C GLU A 28 4.96 -10.24 -0.09
N ALA A 29 6.11 -10.91 0.00
CA ALA A 29 6.60 -11.48 1.25
C ALA A 29 6.82 -10.41 2.33
N ILE A 30 7.44 -9.28 1.97
CA ILE A 30 7.60 -8.14 2.88
C ILE A 30 6.24 -7.59 3.29
N THR A 31 5.30 -7.51 2.35
CA THR A 31 3.96 -6.98 2.62
C THR A 31 3.19 -7.84 3.60
N VAL A 32 3.25 -9.16 3.46
CA VAL A 32 2.57 -10.08 4.39
C VAL A 32 3.25 -10.06 5.76
N VAL A 33 4.58 -10.19 5.81
CA VAL A 33 5.30 -10.37 7.08
C VAL A 33 5.45 -9.06 7.85
N VAL A 34 5.83 -7.99 7.17
CA VAL A 34 6.14 -6.70 7.80
C VAL A 34 4.90 -5.83 7.83
N TRP A 35 4.34 -5.47 6.68
CA TRP A 35 3.23 -4.51 6.62
C TRP A 35 1.93 -5.10 7.20
N GLY A 36 1.70 -6.40 7.05
CA GLY A 36 0.60 -7.12 7.68
C GLY A 36 0.68 -7.10 9.21
N SER A 37 1.86 -7.42 9.76
CA SER A 37 2.09 -7.37 11.21
C SER A 37 1.96 -5.95 11.76
N LEU A 38 2.55 -4.95 11.10
CA LEU A 38 2.41 -3.55 11.50
C LEU A 38 0.95 -3.08 11.43
N SER A 39 0.17 -3.52 10.44
CA SER A 39 -1.25 -3.19 10.34
C SER A 39 -2.04 -3.68 11.54
N VAL A 40 -1.77 -4.91 12.00
CA VAL A 40 -2.39 -5.47 13.21
C VAL A 40 -2.00 -4.66 14.45
N ILE A 41 -0.71 -4.32 14.60
CA ILE A 41 -0.23 -3.48 15.72
C ILE A 41 -0.91 -2.11 15.70
N THR A 42 -1.11 -1.53 14.51
CA THR A 42 -1.77 -0.24 14.34
C THR A 42 -3.23 -0.29 14.76
N VAL A 43 -3.95 -1.36 14.44
CA VAL A 43 -5.32 -1.58 14.92
C VAL A 43 -5.36 -1.61 16.45
N PHE A 44 -4.43 -2.33 17.08
CA PHE A 44 -4.33 -2.34 18.55
C PHE A 44 -4.02 -0.95 19.12
N ALA A 45 -3.14 -0.18 18.48
CA ALA A 45 -2.84 1.20 18.88
C ALA A 45 -4.06 2.13 18.74
N ILE A 46 -4.89 1.93 17.71
CA ILE A 46 -6.16 2.67 17.53
C ILE A 46 -7.15 2.33 18.66
N ILE A 47 -7.32 1.05 18.98
CA ILE A 47 -8.22 0.60 20.06
C ILE A 47 -7.76 1.15 21.41
N ALA A 48 -6.45 1.11 21.67
CA ALA A 48 -5.83 1.68 22.87
C ALA A 48 -5.81 3.21 22.90
N ARG A 49 -6.30 3.90 21.85
CA ARG A 49 -6.22 5.36 21.67
C ARG A 49 -4.81 5.92 21.88
N SER A 50 -3.79 5.15 21.51
CA SER A 50 -2.39 5.56 21.65
C SER A 50 -2.05 6.61 20.60
N PRO A 51 -1.33 7.69 20.95
CA PRO A 51 -0.86 8.68 19.98
C PRO A 51 0.09 8.08 18.94
N ALA A 52 0.74 6.95 19.27
CA ALA A 52 1.59 6.21 18.34
C ALA A 52 0.84 5.69 17.10
N ARG A 53 -0.51 5.61 17.14
CA ARG A 53 -1.33 5.18 16.00
C ARG A 53 -1.05 6.03 14.75
N HIS A 54 -0.85 7.34 14.90
CA HIS A 54 -0.68 8.26 13.77
C HIS A 54 0.67 8.03 13.07
N MET A 55 1.73 7.82 13.85
CA MET A 55 3.04 7.46 13.30
C MET A 55 3.00 6.10 12.58
N LEU A 56 2.38 5.09 13.21
CA LEU A 56 2.25 3.76 12.60
C LEU A 56 1.41 3.78 11.32
N GLN A 57 0.30 4.53 11.32
CA GLN A 57 -0.54 4.74 10.14
C GLN A 57 0.26 5.39 9.01
N VAL A 58 1.03 6.45 9.27
CA VAL A 58 1.86 7.10 8.26
C VAL A 58 2.89 6.13 7.66
N ILE A 59 3.60 5.36 8.49
CA ILE A 59 4.59 4.37 8.01
C ILE A 59 3.93 3.36 7.07
N ILE A 60 2.80 2.79 7.47
CA ILE A 60 2.08 1.80 6.67
C ILE A 60 1.57 2.42 5.37
N CYS A 61 1.05 3.65 5.42
CA CYS A 61 0.52 4.31 4.25
C CYS A 61 1.63 4.61 3.22
N VAL A 62 2.80 5.09 3.67
CA VAL A 62 3.97 5.28 2.81
C VAL A 62 4.40 3.95 2.18
N ALA A 63 4.45 2.88 2.96
CA ALA A 63 4.84 1.56 2.47
C ALA A 63 3.93 1.05 1.35
N HIS A 64 2.60 1.19 1.49
CA HIS A 64 1.65 0.77 0.47
C HIS A 64 1.76 1.62 -0.81
N ILE A 65 1.87 2.95 -0.68
CA ILE A 65 2.02 3.85 -1.84
C ILE A 65 3.34 3.55 -2.57
N TYR A 66 4.44 3.37 -1.82
CA TYR A 66 5.74 3.05 -2.38
C TYR A 66 5.73 1.69 -3.08
N GLY A 67 5.21 0.66 -2.43
CA GLY A 67 5.10 -0.68 -3.00
C GLY A 67 4.28 -0.70 -4.28
N LEU A 68 3.14 -0.01 -4.29
CA LEU A 68 2.30 0.07 -5.47
C LEU A 68 2.95 0.86 -6.61
N THR A 69 3.66 1.94 -6.29
CA THR A 69 4.43 2.71 -7.27
C THR A 69 5.51 1.84 -7.91
N LEU A 70 6.27 1.09 -7.10
CA LEU A 70 7.28 0.17 -7.62
C LEU A 70 6.66 -0.94 -8.49
N TYR A 71 5.51 -1.48 -8.10
CA TYR A 71 4.79 -2.48 -8.88
C TYR A 71 4.42 -1.99 -10.29
N PHE A 72 3.88 -0.77 -10.40
CA PHE A 72 3.55 -0.18 -11.70
C PHE A 72 4.79 0.25 -12.49
N VAL A 73 5.80 0.82 -11.83
CA VAL A 73 7.04 1.26 -12.51
C VAL A 73 7.80 0.06 -13.08
N THR A 74 7.91 -1.04 -12.33
CA THR A 74 8.54 -2.27 -12.84
C THR A 74 7.76 -2.84 -14.03
N HIS A 75 6.43 -2.83 -13.97
CA HIS A 75 5.59 -3.26 -15.09
C HIS A 75 5.84 -2.41 -16.35
N LEU A 76 5.88 -1.08 -16.21
CA LEU A 76 6.17 -0.17 -17.32
C LEU A 76 7.61 -0.31 -17.84
N ALA A 77 8.58 -0.48 -16.95
CA ALA A 77 9.98 -0.66 -17.30
C ALA A 77 10.20 -1.97 -18.07
N GLU A 78 9.58 -3.07 -17.66
CA GLU A 78 9.68 -4.34 -18.37
C GLU A 78 9.04 -4.25 -19.76
N LYS A 79 7.88 -3.58 -19.89
CA LYS A 79 7.27 -3.30 -21.20
C LYS A 79 8.19 -2.46 -22.09
N HIS A 80 8.80 -1.40 -21.55
CA HIS A 80 9.61 -0.47 -22.35
C HIS A 80 10.99 -1.03 -22.70
N LEU A 81 11.64 -1.74 -21.78
CA LEU A 81 13.02 -2.23 -21.93
C LEU A 81 13.09 -3.61 -22.57
N ARG A 82 12.14 -4.49 -22.29
CA ARG A 82 12.15 -5.90 -22.75
C ARG A 82 11.06 -6.20 -23.78
N GLY A 83 10.09 -5.28 -23.98
CA GLY A 83 8.97 -5.50 -24.88
C GLY A 83 8.00 -6.59 -24.41
N ILE A 84 8.11 -7.02 -23.14
CA ILE A 84 7.30 -8.10 -22.58
C ILE A 84 6.08 -7.49 -21.91
N GLU A 85 4.89 -7.92 -22.33
CA GLU A 85 3.64 -7.60 -21.66
C GLU A 85 3.20 -8.82 -20.85
N TYR A 86 3.24 -8.70 -19.52
CA TYR A 86 2.85 -9.79 -18.62
C TYR A 86 1.34 -9.89 -18.39
N TYR A 87 0.51 -9.21 -19.18
CA TYR A 87 -0.94 -9.23 -19.07
C TYR A 87 -1.58 -9.83 -20.32
N ARG A 88 -2.75 -10.44 -20.13
CA ARG A 88 -3.64 -10.90 -21.20
C ARG A 88 -4.05 -9.72 -22.10
N PRO A 89 -4.00 -9.83 -23.44
CA PRO A 89 -4.17 -8.70 -24.36
C PRO A 89 -5.55 -8.01 -24.27
N GLU A 90 -6.54 -8.66 -23.66
CA GLU A 90 -7.84 -8.09 -23.42
C GLU A 90 -7.77 -6.96 -22.36
N ALA A 91 -7.99 -5.72 -22.82
CA ALA A 91 -7.93 -4.51 -22.00
C ALA A 91 -8.73 -4.57 -20.69
N PHE A 92 -9.80 -5.38 -20.64
CA PHE A 92 -10.60 -5.59 -19.43
C PHE A 92 -9.78 -6.15 -18.26
N TYR A 93 -8.92 -7.16 -18.49
CA TYR A 93 -8.15 -7.77 -17.39
C TYR A 93 -7.11 -6.80 -16.85
N TYR A 94 -6.51 -5.99 -17.73
CA TYR A 94 -5.57 -4.96 -17.31
C TYR A 94 -6.25 -3.87 -16.45
N TRP A 95 -7.32 -3.26 -16.95
CA TRP A 95 -7.96 -2.14 -16.25
C TRP A 95 -8.72 -2.56 -15.00
N ALA A 96 -9.46 -3.68 -15.05
CA ALA A 96 -10.27 -4.11 -13.91
C ALA A 96 -9.42 -4.74 -12.80
N TYR A 97 -8.49 -5.65 -13.14
CA TYR A 97 -7.70 -6.38 -12.14
C TYR A 97 -6.36 -5.73 -11.86
N CYS A 98 -5.56 -5.36 -12.87
CA CYS A 98 -4.25 -4.78 -12.62
C CYS A 98 -4.36 -3.35 -12.06
N VAL A 99 -5.22 -2.51 -12.64
CA VAL A 99 -5.45 -1.15 -12.11
C VAL A 99 -6.50 -1.17 -11.00
N GLY A 100 -7.71 -1.63 -11.31
CA GLY A 100 -8.87 -1.53 -10.41
C GLY A 100 -8.69 -2.18 -9.04
N ALA A 101 -8.14 -3.40 -8.98
CA ALA A 101 -7.93 -4.09 -7.70
C ALA A 101 -6.85 -3.43 -6.83
N ASN A 102 -5.96 -2.64 -7.44
CA ASN A 102 -4.87 -1.95 -6.75
C ASN A 102 -5.21 -0.51 -6.33
N LEU A 103 -6.21 0.13 -6.95
CA LEU A 103 -6.63 1.50 -6.61
C LEU A 103 -6.99 1.70 -5.14
N PRO A 104 -7.68 0.77 -4.45
CA PRO A 104 -7.95 0.91 -3.02
C PRO A 104 -6.67 1.08 -2.19
N TRP A 105 -5.58 0.40 -2.58
CA TRP A 105 -4.28 0.46 -1.89
C TRP A 105 -3.48 1.71 -2.22
N TYR A 106 -3.99 2.54 -3.13
CA TYR A 106 -3.49 3.89 -3.34
C TYR A 106 -4.32 4.92 -2.55
N PHE A 107 -5.64 4.90 -2.73
CA PHE A 107 -6.52 5.94 -2.18
C PHE A 107 -6.74 5.83 -0.68
N ALA A 108 -6.91 4.62 -0.14
CA ALA A 108 -7.13 4.46 1.30
C ALA A 108 -5.91 4.92 2.13
N PRO A 109 -4.67 4.55 1.76
CA PRO A 109 -3.47 5.10 2.41
C PRO A 109 -3.36 6.62 2.36
N ILE A 110 -3.68 7.26 1.23
CA ILE A 110 -3.63 8.73 1.11
C ILE A 110 -4.62 9.37 2.07
N TYR A 111 -5.84 8.84 2.14
CA TYR A 111 -6.86 9.35 3.06
C TYR A 111 -6.44 9.22 4.52
N LEU A 112 -5.98 8.03 4.93
CA LEU A 112 -5.54 7.77 6.32
C LEU A 112 -4.30 8.57 6.70
N MET A 113 -3.37 8.78 5.75
CA MET A 113 -2.20 9.61 5.94
C MET A 113 -2.58 11.07 6.17
N LYS A 114 -3.54 11.59 5.39
CA LYS A 114 -4.05 12.96 5.57
C LYS A 114 -4.72 13.14 6.93
N ASP A 115 -5.59 12.21 7.32
CA ASP A 115 -6.24 12.23 8.64
C ASP A 115 -5.21 12.27 9.78
N SER A 116 -4.20 11.39 9.72
CA SER A 116 -3.13 11.37 10.71
C SER A 116 -2.29 12.64 10.71
N TYR A 117 -1.99 13.19 9.53
CA TYR A 117 -1.24 14.44 9.40
C TYR A 117 -1.97 15.62 10.02
N ASP A 118 -3.27 15.76 9.72
CA ASP A 118 -4.09 16.87 10.23
C ASP A 118 -4.17 16.84 11.76
N GLU A 119 -4.34 15.65 12.36
CA GLU A 119 -4.35 15.48 13.82
C GLU A 119 -2.98 15.78 14.47
N MET A 120 -1.89 15.34 13.85
CA MET A 120 -0.54 15.68 14.33
C MET A 120 -0.31 17.19 14.30
N VAL A 121 -0.65 17.87 13.20
CA VAL A 121 -0.50 19.34 13.08
C VAL A 121 -1.33 20.08 14.14
N LYS A 122 -2.56 19.64 14.42
CA LYS A 122 -3.39 20.23 15.49
C LYS A 122 -2.72 20.07 16.85
N ALA A 123 -2.16 18.89 17.15
CA ALA A 123 -1.48 18.63 18.40
C ALA A 123 -0.23 19.53 18.57
N PHE A 124 0.57 19.69 17.53
CA PHE A 124 1.75 20.56 17.57
C PHE A 124 1.38 22.05 17.73
N LYS A 125 0.37 22.54 17.00
CA LYS A 125 -0.12 23.92 17.18
C LYS A 125 -0.61 24.20 18.60
N ALA A 126 -1.35 23.26 19.19
CA ALA A 126 -1.83 23.38 20.56
C ALA A 126 -0.68 23.42 21.58
N LEU A 127 0.42 22.72 21.31
CA LEU A 127 1.63 22.76 22.12
C LEU A 127 2.33 24.13 22.02
N GLU A 128 2.54 24.63 20.80
CA GLU A 128 3.15 25.95 20.55
C GLU A 128 2.35 27.09 21.20
N ASP A 129 1.02 27.07 21.08
CA ASP A 129 0.14 28.07 21.70
C ASP A 129 0.20 28.03 23.23
N LYS A 130 0.43 26.84 23.82
CA LYS A 130 0.61 26.68 25.26
C LYS A 130 1.96 27.21 25.73
N GLU A 131 3.03 26.96 24.97
CA GLU A 131 4.35 27.49 25.27
C GLU A 131 4.38 29.01 25.18
N ARG A 132 3.77 29.61 24.15
CA ARG A 132 3.69 31.07 23.99
C ARG A 132 2.92 31.78 25.11
N LYS A 133 1.95 31.10 25.75
CA LYS A 133 1.18 31.66 26.87
C LYS A 133 1.89 31.55 28.23
N ASN A 134 2.92 30.70 28.32
CA ASN A 134 3.70 30.47 29.54
C ASN A 134 4.98 31.32 29.62
N VAL A 135 5.27 32.10 28.56
CA VAL A 135 6.33 33.11 28.47
C VAL A 135 5.71 34.49 28.63
#